data_AF-A0A963LAR4-F1
#
_entry.id   AF-A0A963LAR4-F1
#
_cell.length_a   1.000
_cell.length_b   1.000
_cell.length_c   1.000
_cell.angle_alpha   90.00
_cell.angle_beta   90.00
_cell.angle_gamma   90.00
#
_symmetry.space_group_name_H-M   'P 1'
#
loop_
_entity.id
_entity.type
_entity.pdbx_description
1 polymer ?
#
loop_
_entity_poly.entity_id
_entity_poly.type
_entity_poly.pdbx_seq_one_letter_code
_entity_poly.pdbx_strand_id
1 'polypeptide(L)'
;MPTIDEHIAQRLRESQRSGELARARSYGKPLAFGDGYFETPEELRLGYKILKDAGYMPAEVEMFKQVAALREQLQSAKDEAEQAALRARIVDLGQRIAVRLEKLRSTRKI
;
A
#
# COMPACT_ATOMS: atom_id res chain seq x y z
N MET A 1 4.50 -31.22 -10.09
CA MET A 1 4.76 -29.78 -9.89
C MET A 1 5.41 -29.63 -8.53
N PRO A 2 6.53 -28.90 -8.42
CA PRO A 2 7.17 -28.70 -7.13
C PRO A 2 6.24 -27.98 -6.15
N THR A 3 6.40 -28.25 -4.86
CA THR A 3 5.60 -27.61 -3.81
C THR A 3 6.05 -26.16 -3.57
N ILE A 4 5.23 -25.38 -2.86
CA ILE A 4 5.60 -24.03 -2.42
C ILE A 4 6.89 -24.09 -1.58
N ASP A 5 7.00 -25.07 -0.68
CA ASP A 5 8.18 -25.25 0.18
C ASP A 5 9.43 -25.56 -0.63
N GLU A 6 9.33 -26.38 -1.67
CA GLU A 6 10.43 -26.67 -2.58
C GLU A 6 10.90 -25.42 -3.34
N HIS A 7 9.95 -24.59 -3.79
CA HIS A 7 10.24 -23.30 -4.43
C HIS A 7 10.92 -22.32 -3.46
N ILE A 8 10.41 -22.21 -2.22
CA ILE A 8 11.02 -21.38 -1.17
C ILE A 8 12.45 -21.84 -0.90
N ALA A 9 12.65 -23.14 -0.70
CA ALA A 9 13.95 -23.71 -0.42
C ALA A 9 14.94 -23.50 -1.58
N GLN A 10 14.47 -23.61 -2.83
CA GLN A 10 15.28 -23.32 -4.01
C GLN A 10 15.72 -21.84 -4.05
N ARG A 11 14.78 -20.90 -3.91
CA ARG A 11 15.06 -19.45 -3.87
C ARG A 11 16.03 -19.08 -2.76
N LEU A 12 15.87 -19.67 -1.57
CA LEU A 12 16.79 -19.44 -0.45
C LEU A 12 18.21 -19.90 -0.77
N ARG A 13 18.38 -21.08 -1.37
CA ARG A 13 19.70 -21.58 -1.78
C ARG A 13 20.34 -20.68 -2.83
N GLU A 14 19.57 -20.18 -3.79
CA GLU A 14 20.05 -19.25 -4.82
C GLU A 14 20.52 -17.92 -4.20
N SER A 15 19.72 -17.33 -3.30
CA SER A 15 20.04 -16.07 -2.61
C SER A 15 21.22 -16.20 -1.63
N GLN A 16 21.40 -17.38 -1.02
CA GLN A 16 22.58 -17.70 -0.22
C GLN A 16 23.85 -17.75 -1.10
N ARG A 17 23.78 -18.45 -2.24
CA ARG A 17 24.92 -18.58 -3.17
C ARG A 17 25.34 -17.24 -3.77
N SER A 18 24.38 -16.37 -4.09
CA SER A 18 24.67 -15.02 -4.61
C SER A 18 25.17 -14.05 -3.53
N GLY A 19 25.00 -14.39 -2.25
CA GLY A 19 25.27 -13.51 -1.11
C GLY A 19 24.24 -12.40 -0.92
N GLU A 20 23.18 -12.35 -1.74
CA GLU A 20 22.08 -11.39 -1.62
C GLU A 20 21.39 -11.51 -0.25
N LEU A 21 21.16 -12.74 0.22
CA LEU A 21 20.53 -13.00 1.50
C LEU A 21 21.31 -12.35 2.65
N ALA A 22 22.65 -12.50 2.65
CA ALA A 22 23.52 -11.93 3.68
C ALA A 22 23.64 -10.41 3.61
N ARG A 23 23.43 -9.82 2.42
CA ARG A 23 23.43 -8.37 2.20
C ARG A 23 22.08 -7.71 2.53
N ALA A 24 21.02 -8.51 2.74
CA ALA A 24 19.71 -7.97 3.10
C ALA A 24 19.80 -7.17 4.41
N ARG A 25 19.14 -6.02 4.46
CA ARG A 25 19.17 -5.10 5.61
C ARG A 25 18.76 -5.76 6.93
N SER A 26 17.85 -6.73 6.87
CA SER A 26 17.30 -7.50 7.98
C SER A 26 18.03 -8.81 8.26
N TYR A 27 19.10 -9.15 7.53
CA TYR A 27 19.79 -10.42 7.72
C TYR A 27 20.34 -10.56 9.15
N GLY A 28 19.96 -11.65 9.83
CA GLY A 28 20.33 -11.92 11.22
C GLY A 28 19.69 -10.97 12.25
N LYS A 29 18.71 -10.15 11.87
CA LYS A 29 18.03 -9.17 12.74
C LYS A 29 16.54 -9.48 12.82
N PRO A 30 15.86 -9.11 13.92
CA PRO A 30 14.41 -9.16 13.99
C PRO A 30 13.76 -8.40 12.83
N LEU A 31 12.58 -8.86 12.40
CA LEU A 31 11.81 -8.16 11.38
C LEU A 31 11.46 -6.75 11.83
N ALA A 32 11.80 -5.77 10.99
CA ALA A 32 11.35 -4.40 11.17
C ALA A 32 9.90 -4.30 10.66
N PHE A 33 8.94 -4.35 11.58
CA PHE A 33 7.53 -4.18 11.24
C PHE A 33 7.23 -2.74 10.79
N GLY A 34 7.92 -1.77 11.38
CA GLY A 34 7.76 -0.35 11.08
C GLY A 34 6.37 0.18 11.47
N ASP A 35 6.16 1.47 11.19
CA ASP A 35 4.92 2.13 11.59
C ASP A 35 3.70 1.62 10.81
N GLY A 36 2.57 1.46 11.50
CA GLY A 36 1.30 1.10 10.89
C GLY A 36 1.05 -0.41 10.74
N TYR A 37 2.04 -1.27 11.01
CA TYR A 37 1.90 -2.71 10.78
C TYR A 37 0.83 -3.34 11.68
N PHE A 38 0.89 -3.09 12.98
CA PHE A 38 -0.06 -3.66 13.94
C PHE A 38 -1.42 -2.95 13.90
N GLU A 39 -1.44 -1.68 13.49
CA GLU A 39 -2.64 -0.90 13.24
C GLU A 39 -3.38 -1.34 11.97
N THR A 40 -2.66 -1.95 11.02
CA THR A 40 -3.26 -2.53 9.82
C THR A 40 -4.01 -3.83 10.20
N PRO A 41 -5.24 -4.03 9.68
CA PRO A 41 -5.97 -5.28 9.84
C PRO A 41 -5.13 -6.49 9.42
N GLU A 42 -5.25 -7.60 10.13
CA GLU A 42 -4.39 -8.79 9.95
C GLU A 42 -4.40 -9.30 8.50
N GLU A 43 -5.57 -9.27 7.87
CA GLU A 43 -5.82 -9.75 6.51
C GLU A 43 -5.07 -8.92 5.45
N LEU A 44 -4.77 -7.65 5.76
CA LEU A 44 -4.13 -6.70 4.84
C LEU A 44 -2.66 -6.46 5.17
N ARG A 45 -2.26 -6.80 6.40
CA ARG A 45 -0.99 -6.43 7.01
C ARG A 45 0.21 -6.90 6.20
N LEU A 46 0.21 -8.16 5.75
CA LEU A 46 1.31 -8.69 4.96
C LEU A 46 1.38 -8.04 3.57
N GLY A 47 0.25 -7.89 2.89
CA GLY A 47 0.19 -7.26 1.57
C GLY A 47 0.68 -5.81 1.60
N TYR A 48 0.24 -5.03 2.60
CA TYR A 48 0.64 -3.63 2.75
C TYR A 48 2.11 -3.50 3.14
N LYS A 49 2.62 -4.42 3.98
CA LYS A 49 4.04 -4.47 4.31
C LYS A 49 4.91 -4.77 3.09
N ILE A 50 4.53 -5.74 2.26
CA ILE A 50 5.26 -6.08 1.03
C ILE A 50 5.35 -4.87 0.11
N LEU A 51 4.23 -4.17 -0.12
CA LEU A 51 4.21 -2.96 -0.94
C LEU A 51 5.15 -1.88 -0.36
N LYS A 52 5.02 -1.59 0.94
CA LYS A 52 5.84 -0.58 1.64
C LYS A 52 7.34 -0.91 1.56
N ASP A 53 7.71 -2.16 1.81
CA ASP A 53 9.10 -2.62 1.79
C ASP A 53 9.68 -2.58 0.36
N ALA A 54 8.84 -2.73 -0.67
CA ALA A 54 9.21 -2.59 -2.08
C ALA A 54 9.20 -1.13 -2.59
N GLY A 55 8.88 -0.15 -1.73
CA GLY A 55 8.81 1.27 -2.10
C GLY A 55 7.51 1.69 -2.79
N TYR A 56 6.50 0.81 -2.80
CA TYR A 56 5.17 1.09 -3.33
C TYR A 56 4.18 1.47 -2.23
N MET A 57 3.12 2.19 -2.60
CA MET A 57 2.04 2.56 -1.70
C MET A 57 0.80 1.72 -1.96
N PRO A 58 0.00 1.38 -0.93
CA PRO A 58 -1.32 0.84 -1.16
C PRO A 58 -2.19 1.82 -1.97
N ALA A 59 -3.05 1.29 -2.83
CA ALA A 59 -3.88 2.08 -3.75
C ALA A 59 -4.74 3.14 -3.03
N GLU A 60 -5.21 2.83 -1.82
CA GLU A 60 -6.00 3.75 -0.99
C GLU A 60 -5.16 4.97 -0.61
N VAL A 61 -3.88 4.77 -0.28
CA VAL A 61 -2.96 5.86 0.08
C VAL A 61 -2.67 6.73 -1.13
N GLU A 62 -2.54 6.15 -2.32
CA GLU A 62 -2.42 6.91 -3.57
C GLU A 62 -3.67 7.76 -3.84
N MET A 63 -4.87 7.20 -3.65
CA MET A 63 -6.13 7.94 -3.80
C MET A 63 -6.21 9.12 -2.81
N PHE A 64 -5.79 8.93 -1.56
CA PHE A 64 -5.73 10.02 -0.58
C PHE A 64 -4.75 11.13 -0.99
N LYS A 65 -3.58 10.78 -1.54
CA LYS A 65 -2.64 11.76 -2.09
C LYS A 65 -3.23 12.54 -3.26
N GLN A 66 -3.97 11.87 -4.15
CA GLN A 66 -4.66 12.55 -5.25
C GLN A 66 -5.71 13.54 -4.74
N VAL A 67 -6.49 13.16 -3.72
CA VAL A 67 -7.45 14.07 -3.08
C VAL A 67 -6.74 15.28 -2.46
N ALA A 68 -5.60 15.08 -1.79
CA ALA A 68 -4.82 16.18 -1.23
C ALA A 68 -4.31 17.14 -2.33
N ALA A 69 -3.75 16.61 -3.42
CA ALA A 69 -3.29 17.41 -4.55
C ALA A 69 -4.43 18.19 -5.22
N LEU A 70 -5.62 17.58 -5.38
CA LEU A 70 -6.79 18.27 -5.92
C LEU A 70 -7.27 19.40 -4.98
N ARG A 71 -7.15 19.23 -3.67
CA ARG A 71 -7.48 20.28 -2.69
C ARG A 71 -6.49 21.45 -2.76
N GLU A 72 -5.21 21.17 -2.93
CA GLU A 72 -4.19 22.22 -3.16
C GLU A 72 -4.47 22.99 -4.45
N GLN A 73 -4.79 22.28 -5.55
CA GLN A 73 -5.20 22.91 -6.81
C GLN A 73 -6.42 23.81 -6.62
N LEU A 74 -7.44 23.31 -5.90
CA LEU A 74 -8.67 24.07 -5.62
C LEU A 74 -8.38 25.36 -4.84
N GLN A 75 -7.42 25.36 -3.92
CA GLN A 75 -7.02 26.57 -3.18
C GLN A 75 -6.37 27.63 -4.09
N SER A 76 -5.68 27.20 -5.14
CA SER A 76 -5.03 28.10 -6.10
C SER A 76 -5.91 28.52 -7.28
N ALA A 77 -7.03 27.82 -7.50
CA ALA A 77 -7.93 28.05 -8.63
C ALA A 77 -8.70 29.38 -8.47
N LYS A 78 -8.76 30.17 -9.54
CA LYS A 78 -9.41 31.49 -9.55
C LYS A 78 -10.73 31.51 -10.29
N ASP A 79 -10.94 30.55 -11.19
CA ASP A 79 -12.15 30.44 -11.98
C ASP A 79 -13.21 29.58 -11.27
N GLU A 80 -14.45 30.05 -11.25
CA GLU A 80 -15.56 29.39 -10.55
C GLU A 80 -15.90 28.04 -11.21
N ALA A 81 -15.83 27.96 -12.54
CA ALA A 81 -16.10 26.71 -13.26
C ALA A 81 -15.01 25.66 -12.98
N GLU A 82 -13.74 26.07 -12.96
CA GLU A 82 -12.62 25.23 -12.54
C GLU A 82 -12.75 24.75 -11.09
N GLN A 83 -13.11 25.65 -10.17
CA GLN A 83 -13.33 25.30 -8.77
C GLN A 83 -14.47 24.27 -8.62
N ALA A 84 -15.57 24.45 -9.34
CA ALA A 84 -16.69 23.50 -9.32
C ALA A 84 -16.27 22.12 -9.85
N ALA A 85 -15.49 22.07 -10.93
CA ALA A 85 -14.97 20.82 -11.49
C ALA A 85 -14.01 20.10 -10.52
N LEU A 86 -13.11 20.83 -9.87
CA LEU A 86 -12.19 20.28 -8.86
C LEU A 86 -12.94 19.73 -7.64
N ARG A 87 -13.94 20.46 -7.15
CA ARG A 87 -14.81 19.99 -6.04
C ARG A 87 -15.53 18.70 -6.42
N ALA A 88 -16.09 18.62 -7.63
CA ALA A 88 -16.76 17.40 -8.10
C ALA A 88 -15.81 16.19 -8.13
N ARG A 89 -14.57 16.38 -8.62
CA ARG A 89 -13.54 15.32 -8.63
C ARG A 89 -13.13 14.87 -7.22
N ILE A 90 -12.97 15.82 -6.29
CA ILE A 90 -12.66 15.52 -4.88
C ILE A 90 -13.75 14.65 -4.26
N VAL A 91 -15.02 14.99 -4.53
CA VAL A 91 -16.18 14.22 -4.02
C VAL A 91 -16.21 12.81 -4.61
N ASP A 92 -16.07 12.66 -5.93
CA ASP A 92 -16.04 11.34 -6.60
C ASP A 92 -14.92 10.45 -6.05
N LEU A 93 -13.69 10.95 -5.96
CA LEU A 93 -12.57 10.18 -5.39
C LEU A 93 -12.81 9.83 -3.92
N GLY A 94 -13.36 10.76 -3.13
CA GLY A 94 -13.73 10.50 -1.73
C GLY A 94 -14.74 9.37 -1.59
N GLN A 95 -15.77 9.34 -2.45
CA GLN A 95 -16.76 8.26 -2.48
C GLN A 95 -16.13 6.91 -2.85
N ARG A 96 -15.26 6.88 -3.86
CA ARG A 96 -14.56 5.65 -4.27
C ARG A 96 -13.69 5.09 -3.14
N ILE A 97 -12.97 5.95 -2.44
CA ILE A 97 -12.18 5.57 -1.26
C ILE A 97 -13.09 4.95 -0.20
N ALA A 98 -14.21 5.61 0.14
CA ALA A 98 -15.14 5.12 1.15
C ALA A 98 -15.68 3.71 0.82
N VAL A 99 -16.14 3.49 -0.41
CA VAL A 99 -16.62 2.17 -0.87
C VAL A 99 -15.52 1.12 -0.81
N ARG A 100 -14.29 1.49 -1.21
CA ARG A 100 -13.16 0.57 -1.19
C ARG A 100 -12.76 0.16 0.23
N LEU A 101 -12.70 1.12 1.15
CA LEU A 101 -12.42 0.84 2.56
C LEU A 101 -13.52 0.01 3.22
N GLU A 102 -14.78 0.21 2.84
CA GLU A 102 -15.89 -0.62 3.34
C GLU A 102 -15.75 -2.07 2.89
N LYS A 103 -15.40 -2.32 1.61
CA LYS A 103 -15.10 -3.68 1.13
C LYS A 103 -13.97 -4.33 1.93
N LEU A 104 -12.92 -3.58 2.22
CA LEU A 104 -11.79 -4.07 3.03
C LEU A 104 -12.21 -4.35 4.49
N ARG A 105 -13.15 -3.57 5.04
CA ARG A 105 -13.74 -3.81 6.37
C ARG A 105 -14.67 -5.01 6.39
N SER A 106 -15.47 -5.23 5.34
CA SER A 106 -16.40 -6.35 5.30
C SER A 106 -15.68 -7.69 5.16
N THR A 107 -14.50 -7.71 4.54
CA THR A 107 -13.62 -8.89 4.49
C THR A 107 -13.13 -9.33 5.89
N ARG A 108 -13.17 -8.45 6.90
CA ARG A 108 -12.83 -8.76 8.30
C ARG A 108 -13.85 -9.69 9.01
N LYS A 109 -15.05 -9.84 8.47
CA LYS A 109 -16.18 -10.49 9.18
C LYS A 109 -16.36 -12.00 8.90
N ILE A 110 -15.37 -12.68 8.33
CA ILE A 110 -15.44 -14.12 8.03
C ILE A 110 -14.36 -14.87 8.80
#